data_AF-A0AA87K7B3-F1
#
_entry.id   AF-A0AA87K7B3-F1
#
_cell.length_a   1.000
_cell.length_b   1.000
_cell.length_c   1.000
_cell.angle_alpha   90.00
_cell.angle_beta   90.00
_cell.angle_gamma   90.00
#
_symmetry.space_group_name_H-M   'P 1'
#
loop_
_entity.id
_entity.type
_entity.pdbx_description
1 polymer ?
#
loop_
_entity_poly.entity_id
_entity_poly.type
_entity_poly.pdbx_seq_one_letter_code
_entity_poly.pdbx_strand_id
1 'polypeptide(L)'
;MDSSKIIELVAIALLGGICAVLANKGIAVFNDGLRPIVPEFLEGKIGKKEIAATSFALSFGLVIGFGIPVSIGASILLVHSVLLMTDIIGSWAPEGKSGIIISAIIGAMYGIGLVLGLQAVVDLFAMMPVNFMDSLSMVGTPVVISFSIFPAVAIASQHGFKKGAISFAATLLTLFAVKRFGTFDLGNGTSLTLSAEGMSLLVGMIFMIVYAIQVKSDGSNSNESLVSVFLERVNRIKKNWAWLAVTGGLVSAATSLMIIAGDPISLNLLSEGKFSEAGLAAFARGIGFIPLVFSTAIVTGVYSPAGTTFVFVAGILLHDNPIMAFIVGSALMFIEVQLLSLMAKALDKFPGIREMGEHIRTAMNKVLEVALLIGGAMASEQIAPGIGYFWVIGLMLLNRKAKKPVVELAVGPIAAISLGVIVNILYLVGLFAPVVAN
;
A
#
# COMPACT_ATOMS: atom_id res chain seq x y z
N MET A 1 -0.75 -28.02 -13.94
CA MET A 1 -0.83 -26.60 -13.57
C MET A 1 -1.67 -25.95 -14.65
N ASP A 2 -2.84 -25.41 -14.30
CA ASP A 2 -3.76 -24.83 -15.28
C ASP A 2 -3.12 -23.63 -15.99
N SER A 3 -3.51 -23.41 -17.25
CA SER A 3 -3.00 -22.31 -18.09
C SER A 3 -3.20 -20.94 -17.44
N SER A 4 -4.26 -20.75 -16.65
CA SER A 4 -4.51 -19.54 -15.85
C SER A 4 -3.42 -19.30 -14.82
N LYS A 5 -3.03 -20.33 -14.06
CA LYS A 5 -2.01 -20.24 -13.03
C LYS A 5 -0.63 -19.92 -13.61
N ILE A 6 -0.32 -20.43 -14.80
CA ILE A 6 0.93 -20.08 -15.50
C ILE A 6 0.96 -18.58 -15.82
N ILE A 7 -0.14 -18.02 -16.31
CA ILE A 7 -0.24 -16.59 -16.64
C ILE A 7 -0.05 -15.74 -15.37
N GLU A 8 -0.66 -16.13 -14.26
CA GLU A 8 -0.48 -15.44 -12.98
C GLU A 8 0.98 -15.44 -12.52
N LEU A 9 1.63 -16.60 -12.57
CA LEU A 9 3.03 -16.74 -12.16
C LEU A 9 3.97 -15.93 -13.07
N VAL A 10 3.71 -15.89 -14.37
CA VAL A 10 4.49 -15.07 -15.30
C VAL A 10 4.28 -13.58 -15.01
N ALA A 11 3.02 -13.14 -14.81
CA ALA A 11 2.71 -11.75 -14.53
C ALA A 11 3.41 -11.25 -13.25
N ILE A 12 3.32 -12.02 -12.16
CA ILE A 12 3.94 -11.65 -10.88
C ILE A 12 5.47 -11.76 -10.93
N ALA A 13 6.02 -12.72 -11.69
CA ALA A 13 7.47 -12.84 -11.90
C ALA A 13 8.03 -11.62 -12.62
N LEU A 14 7.37 -11.20 -13.71
CA LEU A 14 7.75 -10.02 -14.47
C LEU A 14 7.64 -8.75 -13.61
N LEU A 15 6.55 -8.62 -12.84
CA LEU A 15 6.35 -7.48 -11.93
C LEU A 15 7.44 -7.44 -10.84
N GLY A 16 7.69 -8.57 -10.17
CA GLY A 16 8.71 -8.67 -9.13
C GLY A 16 10.11 -8.37 -9.66
N GLY A 17 10.44 -8.92 -10.83
CA GLY A 17 11.73 -8.72 -11.49
C GLY A 17 11.95 -7.27 -11.94
N ILE A 18 10.99 -6.65 -12.63
CA ILE A 18 11.15 -5.28 -13.13
C ILE A 18 11.22 -4.27 -11.98
N CYS A 19 10.42 -4.43 -10.93
CA CYS A 19 10.44 -3.54 -9.77
C CYS A 19 11.77 -3.64 -9.01
N ALA A 20 12.32 -4.85 -8.85
CA ALA A 20 13.63 -5.02 -8.23
C ALA A 20 14.76 -4.40 -9.09
N VAL A 21 14.65 -4.44 -10.41
CA VAL A 21 15.57 -3.74 -11.33
C VAL A 21 15.44 -2.22 -11.20
N LEU A 22 14.22 -1.70 -11.13
CA LEU A 22 13.95 -0.27 -10.96
C LEU A 22 14.52 0.26 -9.64
N ALA A 23 14.35 -0.50 -8.56
CA ALA A 23 14.90 -0.18 -7.25
C ALA A 23 16.44 -0.24 -7.25
N ASN A 24 17.04 -1.26 -7.90
CA ASN A 24 18.49 -1.37 -8.03
C ASN A 24 19.13 -0.20 -8.78
N LYS A 25 18.46 0.27 -9.85
CA LYS A 25 18.89 1.44 -10.63
C LYS A 25 18.54 2.78 -9.98
N GLY A 26 17.81 2.79 -8.87
CA GLY A 26 17.29 4.01 -8.23
C GLY A 26 16.35 4.80 -9.15
N ILE A 27 15.63 4.14 -10.06
CA ILE A 27 14.65 4.80 -10.95
C ILE A 27 13.31 4.95 -10.23
N ALA A 28 12.87 3.88 -9.57
CA ALA A 28 11.64 3.86 -8.79
C ALA A 28 11.77 2.93 -7.59
N VAL A 29 11.17 3.34 -6.47
CA VAL A 29 10.99 2.51 -5.27
C VAL A 29 9.58 2.74 -4.74
N PHE A 30 8.98 1.69 -4.21
CA PHE A 30 7.61 1.73 -3.73
C PHE A 30 7.51 2.36 -2.34
N ASN A 31 8.47 2.10 -1.45
CA ASN A 31 8.49 2.65 -0.11
C ASN A 31 8.69 4.17 -0.13
N ASP A 32 7.66 4.90 0.30
CA ASP A 32 7.67 6.36 0.35
C ASP A 32 8.75 6.92 1.28
N GLY A 33 9.12 6.20 2.34
CA GLY A 33 10.20 6.58 3.25
C GLY A 33 11.60 6.34 2.67
N LEU A 34 11.72 5.44 1.68
CA LEU A 34 12.98 5.17 1.01
C LEU A 34 13.28 6.21 -0.08
N ARG A 35 12.25 6.72 -0.79
CA ARG A 35 12.43 7.69 -1.89
C ARG A 35 13.31 8.89 -1.52
N PRO A 36 13.16 9.55 -0.35
CA PRO A 36 14.04 10.66 0.06
C PRO A 36 15.51 10.29 0.23
N ILE A 37 15.82 9.01 0.47
CA ILE A 37 17.15 8.50 0.80
C ILE A 37 17.89 8.03 -0.46
N VAL A 38 17.16 7.56 -1.49
CA VAL A 38 17.75 7.10 -2.75
C VAL A 38 18.65 8.16 -3.42
N PRO A 39 18.33 9.47 -3.44
CA PRO A 39 19.22 10.52 -3.95
C PRO A 39 20.58 10.54 -3.27
N GLU A 40 20.64 10.33 -1.94
CA GLU A 40 21.90 10.31 -1.21
C GLU A 40 22.82 9.19 -1.69
N PHE A 41 22.25 8.03 -2.02
CA PHE A 41 23.00 6.91 -2.58
C PHE A 41 23.53 7.24 -3.99
N LEU A 42 22.69 7.86 -4.81
CA LEU A 42 23.03 8.17 -6.20
C LEU A 42 24.03 9.32 -6.33
N GLU A 43 24.03 10.22 -5.35
CA GLU A 43 25.02 11.29 -5.18
C GLU A 43 26.30 10.78 -4.48
N GLY A 44 26.36 9.50 -4.10
CA GLY A 44 27.53 8.87 -3.48
C GLY A 44 27.76 9.25 -2.01
N LYS A 45 26.76 9.84 -1.33
CA LYS A 45 26.84 10.22 0.09
C LYS A 45 26.71 9.02 1.03
N ILE A 46 25.92 8.02 0.62
CA ILE A 46 25.76 6.75 1.33
C ILE A 46 26.17 5.58 0.45
N GLY A 47 26.65 4.51 1.08
CA GLY A 47 27.09 3.30 0.38
C GLY A 47 25.94 2.32 0.08
N LYS A 48 26.21 1.34 -0.79
CA LYS A 48 25.25 0.28 -1.15
C LYS A 48 24.73 -0.51 0.06
N LYS A 49 25.59 -0.78 1.04
CA LYS A 49 25.22 -1.48 2.28
C LYS A 49 24.24 -0.67 3.13
N GLU A 50 24.41 0.65 3.16
CA GLU A 50 23.59 1.55 3.97
C GLU A 50 22.20 1.69 3.36
N ILE A 51 22.08 1.91 2.04
CA ILE A 51 20.76 1.94 1.39
C ILE A 51 20.04 0.59 1.49
N ALA A 52 20.76 -0.53 1.44
CA ALA A 52 20.18 -1.86 1.64
C ALA A 52 19.65 -2.04 3.08
N ALA A 53 20.42 -1.64 4.09
CA ALA A 53 20.00 -1.71 5.49
C ALA A 53 18.80 -0.81 5.77
N THR A 54 18.80 0.41 5.22
CA THR A 54 17.69 1.36 5.35
C THR A 54 16.44 0.88 4.65
N SER A 55 16.55 0.36 3.42
CA SER A 55 15.44 -0.27 2.69
C SER A 55 14.86 -1.44 3.48
N PHE A 56 15.71 -2.32 4.02
CA PHE A 56 15.27 -3.41 4.89
C PHE A 56 14.51 -2.92 6.13
N ALA A 57 15.06 -1.94 6.86
CA ALA A 57 14.45 -1.41 8.07
C ALA A 57 13.08 -0.76 7.81
N LEU A 58 12.93 -0.03 6.71
CA LEU A 58 11.70 0.67 6.35
C LEU A 58 10.63 -0.25 5.77
N SER A 59 11.02 -1.30 5.05
CA SER A 59 10.11 -2.15 4.28
C SER A 59 9.75 -3.46 4.97
N PHE A 60 10.68 -4.10 5.69
CA PHE A 60 10.50 -5.47 6.19
C PHE A 60 9.32 -5.59 7.16
N GLY A 61 9.20 -4.66 8.11
CA GLY A 61 8.10 -4.65 9.07
C GLY A 61 6.73 -4.47 8.41
N LEU A 62 6.66 -3.69 7.33
CA LEU A 62 5.43 -3.53 6.54
C LEU A 62 5.10 -4.77 5.72
N VAL A 63 6.10 -5.49 5.17
CA VAL A 63 5.86 -6.75 4.45
C VAL A 63 5.30 -7.82 5.38
N ILE A 64 5.99 -8.09 6.49
CA ILE A 64 5.63 -9.18 7.42
C ILE A 64 4.45 -8.80 8.30
N GLY A 65 4.33 -7.53 8.66
CA GLY A 65 3.29 -7.04 9.55
C GLY A 65 1.99 -6.68 8.86
N PHE A 66 2.06 -6.11 7.66
CA PHE A 66 0.87 -5.55 7.01
C PHE A 66 0.55 -6.25 5.70
N GLY A 67 1.53 -6.38 4.80
CA GLY A 67 1.36 -7.01 3.50
C GLY A 67 0.84 -8.44 3.61
N ILE A 68 1.68 -9.34 4.12
CA ILE A 68 1.38 -10.78 4.14
C ILE A 68 0.15 -11.11 4.98
N PRO A 69 -0.02 -10.60 6.21
CA PRO A 69 -1.18 -10.95 7.03
C PRO A 69 -2.52 -10.53 6.42
N VAL A 70 -2.60 -9.32 5.86
CA VAL A 70 -3.81 -8.85 5.15
C VAL A 70 -4.03 -9.69 3.88
N SER A 71 -2.94 -10.11 3.22
CA SER A 71 -3.05 -10.97 2.03
C SER A 71 -3.60 -12.36 2.35
N ILE A 72 -3.20 -12.95 3.47
CA ILE A 72 -3.71 -14.26 3.93
C ILE A 72 -5.20 -14.16 4.23
N GLY A 73 -5.62 -13.10 4.93
CA GLY A 73 -7.03 -12.91 5.29
C GLY A 73 -7.98 -12.76 4.09
N ALA A 74 -7.52 -12.14 2.99
CA ALA A 74 -8.34 -11.89 1.80
C ALA A 74 -8.05 -12.81 0.61
N SER A 75 -7.05 -13.70 0.72
CA SER A 75 -6.57 -14.56 -0.37
C SER A 75 -6.12 -13.82 -1.64
N ILE A 76 -5.83 -12.51 -1.53
CA ILE A 76 -5.30 -11.65 -2.61
C ILE A 76 -4.05 -10.97 -2.07
N LEU A 77 -2.95 -10.89 -2.85
CA LEU A 77 -1.75 -10.24 -2.36
C LEU A 77 -1.96 -8.73 -2.25
N LEU A 78 -1.80 -8.18 -1.05
CA LEU A 78 -1.62 -6.75 -0.92
C LEU A 78 -0.30 -6.36 -1.61
N VAL A 79 -0.31 -5.34 -2.46
CA VAL A 79 0.86 -4.92 -3.25
C VAL A 79 2.11 -4.67 -2.39
N HIS A 80 1.91 -4.26 -1.14
CA HIS A 80 2.95 -4.03 -0.15
C HIS A 80 3.80 -5.28 0.10
N SER A 81 3.23 -6.49 0.01
CA SER A 81 3.96 -7.76 0.14
C SER A 81 5.00 -7.94 -0.96
N VAL A 82 4.69 -7.46 -2.17
CA VAL A 82 5.52 -7.62 -3.37
C VAL A 82 6.50 -6.46 -3.48
N LEU A 83 5.99 -5.25 -3.63
CA LEU A 83 6.80 -4.11 -4.06
C LEU A 83 7.79 -3.64 -2.99
N LEU A 84 7.42 -3.67 -1.71
CA LEU A 84 8.35 -3.32 -0.63
C LEU A 84 9.51 -4.31 -0.54
N MET A 85 9.29 -5.59 -0.80
CA MET A 85 10.39 -6.55 -0.87
C MET A 85 11.24 -6.35 -2.11
N THR A 86 10.65 -5.98 -3.26
CA THR A 86 11.45 -5.65 -4.44
C THR A 86 12.35 -4.44 -4.23
N ASP A 87 11.95 -3.48 -3.38
CA ASP A 87 12.82 -2.40 -2.92
C ASP A 87 14.00 -2.94 -2.11
N ILE A 88 13.77 -3.88 -1.19
CA ILE A 88 14.83 -4.54 -0.40
C ILE A 88 15.79 -5.28 -1.33
N ILE A 89 15.27 -6.13 -2.22
CA ILE A 89 16.05 -6.93 -3.17
C ILE A 89 16.87 -6.02 -4.09
N GLY A 90 16.25 -4.97 -4.63
CA GLY A 90 16.92 -4.03 -5.53
C GLY A 90 18.02 -3.23 -4.83
N SER A 91 17.75 -2.73 -3.63
CA SER A 91 18.74 -2.00 -2.82
C SER A 91 19.89 -2.90 -2.37
N TRP A 92 19.63 -4.17 -2.07
CA TRP A 92 20.63 -5.16 -1.66
C TRP A 92 21.51 -5.68 -2.81
N ALA A 93 20.91 -5.92 -3.99
CA ALA A 93 21.62 -6.49 -5.13
C ALA A 93 22.82 -5.60 -5.55
N PRO A 94 23.95 -6.16 -6.01
CA PRO A 94 25.13 -5.39 -6.41
C PRO A 94 24.85 -4.27 -7.42
N GLU A 95 25.82 -3.39 -7.64
CA GLU A 95 25.74 -2.40 -8.72
C GLU A 95 26.20 -2.99 -10.06
N GLY A 96 25.80 -2.34 -11.15
CA GLY A 96 26.21 -2.72 -12.51
C GLY A 96 25.35 -3.82 -13.14
N LYS A 97 25.85 -4.37 -14.25
CA LYS A 97 25.08 -5.31 -15.10
C LYS A 97 24.74 -6.62 -14.38
N SER A 98 25.67 -7.14 -13.58
CA SER A 98 25.45 -8.33 -12.74
C SER A 98 24.36 -8.06 -11.70
N GLY A 99 24.40 -6.90 -11.06
CA GLY A 99 23.38 -6.41 -10.13
C GLY A 99 21.97 -6.42 -10.67
N ILE A 100 21.79 -5.90 -11.90
CA ILE A 100 20.51 -5.86 -12.60
C ILE A 100 19.96 -7.28 -12.85
N ILE A 101 20.82 -8.21 -13.25
CA ILE A 101 20.40 -9.59 -13.51
C ILE A 101 20.02 -10.28 -12.19
N ILE A 102 20.83 -10.10 -11.15
CA ILE A 102 20.58 -10.68 -9.82
C ILE A 102 19.26 -10.14 -9.24
N SER A 103 19.03 -8.83 -9.30
CA SER A 103 17.78 -8.24 -8.80
C SER A 103 16.57 -8.71 -9.60
N ALA A 104 16.67 -8.82 -10.92
CA ALA A 104 15.60 -9.34 -11.77
C ALA A 104 15.24 -10.79 -11.40
N ILE A 105 16.23 -11.67 -11.30
CA ILE A 105 16.01 -13.10 -11.01
C ILE A 105 15.44 -13.28 -9.61
N ILE A 106 16.03 -12.65 -8.60
CA ILE A 106 15.56 -12.77 -7.20
C ILE A 106 14.20 -12.12 -7.03
N GLY A 107 13.95 -10.97 -7.65
CA GLY A 107 12.63 -10.33 -7.65
C GLY A 107 11.57 -11.20 -8.30
N ALA A 108 11.87 -11.84 -9.43
CA ALA A 108 10.96 -12.75 -10.11
C ALA A 108 10.67 -14.02 -9.29
N MET A 109 11.72 -14.65 -8.74
CA MET A 109 11.57 -15.81 -7.86
C MET A 109 10.76 -15.48 -6.60
N TYR A 110 10.95 -14.29 -6.03
CA TYR A 110 10.17 -13.84 -4.88
C TYR A 110 8.69 -13.64 -5.24
N GLY A 111 8.39 -13.02 -6.38
CA GLY A 111 7.01 -12.87 -6.86
C GLY A 111 6.29 -14.22 -7.03
N ILE A 112 6.95 -15.19 -7.67
CA ILE A 112 6.46 -16.56 -7.81
C ILE A 112 6.28 -17.22 -6.44
N GLY A 113 7.30 -17.11 -5.59
CA GLY A 113 7.31 -17.66 -4.24
C GLY A 113 6.21 -17.10 -3.35
N LEU A 114 5.82 -15.84 -3.51
CA LEU A 114 4.69 -15.25 -2.80
C LEU A 114 3.36 -15.85 -3.23
N VAL A 115 3.11 -15.99 -4.53
CA VAL A 115 1.84 -16.56 -5.01
C VAL A 115 1.71 -18.02 -4.62
N LEU A 116 2.77 -18.81 -4.80
CA LEU A 116 2.77 -20.23 -4.41
C LEU A 116 2.77 -20.40 -2.89
N GLY A 117 3.54 -19.58 -2.18
CA GLY A 117 3.67 -19.63 -0.73
C GLY A 117 2.39 -19.18 -0.02
N LEU A 118 1.71 -18.15 -0.53
CA LEU A 118 0.41 -17.72 0.01
C LEU A 118 -0.60 -18.86 -0.09
N GLN A 119 -0.70 -19.51 -1.26
CA GLN A 119 -1.59 -20.67 -1.44
C GLN A 119 -1.23 -21.79 -0.46
N ALA A 120 0.05 -22.14 -0.35
CA ALA A 120 0.50 -23.19 0.56
C ALA A 120 0.18 -22.88 2.03
N VAL A 121 0.31 -21.62 2.46
CA VAL A 121 -0.05 -21.18 3.82
C VAL A 121 -1.55 -21.27 4.04
N VAL A 122 -2.36 -20.81 3.08
CA VAL A 122 -3.82 -20.90 3.14
C VAL A 122 -4.27 -22.37 3.22
N ASP A 123 -3.72 -23.23 2.38
CA ASP A 123 -4.02 -24.67 2.38
C ASP A 123 -3.60 -25.34 3.69
N LEU A 124 -2.42 -24.98 4.23
CA LEU A 124 -1.94 -25.49 5.51
C LEU A 124 -2.88 -25.09 6.66
N PHE A 125 -3.28 -23.81 6.71
CA PHE A 125 -4.18 -23.32 7.76
C PHE A 125 -5.59 -23.93 7.63
N ALA A 126 -6.05 -24.23 6.42
CA ALA A 126 -7.30 -24.96 6.21
C ALA A 126 -7.26 -26.41 6.72
N MET A 127 -6.08 -27.04 6.79
CA MET A 127 -5.91 -28.39 7.34
C MET A 127 -5.80 -28.42 8.88
N MET A 128 -5.63 -27.27 9.53
CA MET A 128 -5.46 -27.22 10.98
C MET A 128 -6.78 -27.53 11.71
N PRO A 129 -6.75 -28.25 12.86
CA PRO A 129 -7.96 -28.65 13.58
C PRO A 129 -8.87 -27.48 13.99
N VAL A 130 -8.28 -26.34 14.34
CA VAL A 130 -8.97 -25.08 14.63
C VAL A 130 -8.71 -24.14 13.46
N ASN A 131 -9.71 -23.96 12.60
CA ASN A 131 -9.64 -22.98 11.54
C ASN A 131 -9.78 -21.57 12.13
N PHE A 132 -8.76 -20.75 11.95
CA PHE A 132 -8.73 -19.35 12.39
C PHE A 132 -8.60 -18.35 11.24
N MET A 133 -8.74 -18.80 9.98
CA MET A 133 -8.62 -17.94 8.80
C MET A 133 -9.66 -16.82 8.80
N ASP A 134 -10.91 -17.16 9.09
CA ASP A 134 -12.00 -16.19 9.17
C ASP A 134 -11.72 -15.16 10.28
N SER A 135 -11.17 -15.61 11.41
CA SER A 135 -10.74 -14.71 12.49
C SER A 135 -9.56 -13.84 12.09
N LEU A 136 -8.62 -14.37 11.29
CA LEU A 136 -7.45 -13.62 10.81
C LEU A 136 -7.84 -12.51 9.84
N SER A 137 -8.92 -12.67 9.08
CA SER A 137 -9.47 -11.61 8.22
C SER A 137 -9.83 -10.33 8.99
N MET A 138 -10.20 -10.46 10.28
CA MET A 138 -10.54 -9.33 11.15
C MET A 138 -9.37 -8.38 11.42
N VAL A 139 -8.13 -8.80 11.14
CA VAL A 139 -6.96 -7.92 11.21
C VAL A 139 -7.10 -6.74 10.24
N GLY A 140 -7.68 -6.95 9.07
CA GLY A 140 -7.87 -5.93 8.04
C GLY A 140 -9.05 -5.00 8.29
N THR A 141 -10.08 -5.43 9.03
CA THR A 141 -11.35 -4.71 9.16
C THR A 141 -11.20 -3.28 9.70
N PRO A 142 -10.48 -3.02 10.81
CA PRO A 142 -10.28 -1.66 11.29
C PRO A 142 -9.48 -0.81 10.32
N VAL A 143 -8.62 -1.42 9.50
CA VAL A 143 -7.83 -0.72 8.48
C VAL A 143 -8.74 -0.15 7.40
N VAL A 144 -9.71 -0.93 6.91
CA VAL A 144 -10.63 -0.50 5.84
C VAL A 144 -11.35 0.80 6.21
N ILE A 145 -11.89 0.86 7.43
CA ILE A 145 -12.64 2.03 7.90
C ILE A 145 -11.69 3.18 8.27
N SER A 146 -10.66 2.87 9.07
CA SER A 146 -9.79 3.90 9.65
C SER A 146 -8.89 4.54 8.61
N PHE A 147 -8.60 3.87 7.50
CA PHE A 147 -7.82 4.44 6.41
C PHE A 147 -8.48 5.70 5.83
N SER A 148 -9.81 5.81 5.85
CA SER A 148 -10.51 7.05 5.42
C SER A 148 -10.19 8.29 6.28
N ILE A 149 -9.58 8.11 7.46
CA ILE A 149 -9.31 9.16 8.44
C ILE A 149 -7.95 9.86 8.21
N PHE A 150 -6.99 9.20 7.55
CA PHE A 150 -5.64 9.77 7.41
C PHE A 150 -5.60 11.18 6.81
N PRO A 151 -6.47 11.60 5.87
CA PRO A 151 -6.44 12.95 5.32
C PRO A 151 -6.73 14.01 6.39
N ALA A 152 -7.69 13.73 7.29
CA ALA A 152 -8.01 14.62 8.40
C ALA A 152 -6.83 14.74 9.39
N VAL A 153 -6.11 13.64 9.63
CA VAL A 153 -4.90 13.63 10.48
C VAL A 153 -3.74 14.38 9.81
N ALA A 154 -3.58 14.24 8.50
CA ALA A 154 -2.58 14.99 7.73
C ALA A 154 -2.88 16.50 7.77
N ILE A 155 -4.14 16.90 7.57
CA ILE A 155 -4.59 18.29 7.71
C ILE A 155 -4.37 18.81 9.14
N ALA A 156 -4.67 17.99 10.16
CA ALA A 156 -4.43 18.37 11.55
C ALA A 156 -2.94 18.63 11.80
N SER A 157 -2.07 17.85 11.16
CA SER A 157 -0.61 17.96 11.28
C SER A 157 -0.06 19.19 10.55
N GLN A 158 -0.58 19.52 9.37
CA GLN A 158 -0.09 20.68 8.59
C GLN A 158 -0.75 22.01 8.99
N HIS A 159 -2.05 21.99 9.30
CA HIS A 159 -2.85 23.21 9.49
C HIS A 159 -3.52 23.32 10.86
N GLY A 160 -3.17 22.43 11.79
CA GLY A 160 -3.63 22.44 13.17
C GLY A 160 -4.99 21.76 13.39
N PHE A 161 -5.28 21.53 14.67
CA PHE A 161 -6.41 20.71 15.12
C PHE A 161 -7.77 21.17 14.57
N LYS A 162 -8.04 22.48 14.49
CA LYS A 162 -9.36 22.99 14.09
C LYS A 162 -9.73 22.57 12.66
N LYS A 163 -8.83 22.72 11.69
CA LYS A 163 -9.06 22.31 10.30
C LYS A 163 -9.11 20.79 10.16
N GLY A 164 -8.28 20.08 10.93
CA GLY A 164 -8.33 18.62 11.03
C GLY A 164 -9.69 18.11 11.52
N ALA A 165 -10.23 18.70 12.59
CA ALA A 165 -11.52 18.33 13.16
C ALA A 165 -12.70 18.61 12.22
N ILE A 166 -12.67 19.73 11.47
CA ILE A 166 -13.68 20.02 10.44
C ILE A 166 -13.64 18.96 9.33
N SER A 167 -12.44 18.64 8.84
CA SER A 167 -12.28 17.61 7.81
C SER A 167 -12.73 16.24 8.32
N PHE A 168 -12.38 15.88 9.56
CA PHE A 168 -12.83 14.64 10.20
C PHE A 168 -14.36 14.56 10.31
N ALA A 169 -15.01 15.63 10.77
CA ALA A 169 -16.46 15.71 10.86
C ALA A 169 -17.12 15.55 9.47
N ALA A 170 -16.57 16.20 8.44
CA ALA A 170 -17.05 16.04 7.08
C ALA A 170 -16.91 14.59 6.58
N THR A 171 -15.74 13.96 6.77
CA THR A 171 -15.52 12.55 6.39
C THR A 171 -16.45 11.58 7.13
N LEU A 172 -16.72 11.84 8.40
CA LEU A 172 -17.63 11.05 9.23
C LEU A 172 -19.09 11.20 8.78
N LEU A 173 -19.53 12.43 8.50
CA LEU A 173 -20.87 12.69 7.97
C LEU A 173 -21.07 12.02 6.60
N THR A 174 -20.06 12.06 5.73
CA THR A 174 -20.08 11.31 4.47
C THR A 174 -20.20 9.81 4.72
N LEU A 175 -19.50 9.26 5.72
CA LEU A 175 -19.57 7.84 6.03
C LEU A 175 -21.00 7.43 6.40
N PHE A 176 -21.64 8.19 7.29
CA PHE A 176 -23.04 7.95 7.68
C PHE A 176 -24.01 8.14 6.52
N ALA A 177 -23.83 9.19 5.73
CA ALA A 177 -24.70 9.49 4.60
C ALA A 177 -24.63 8.39 3.53
N VAL A 178 -23.44 7.92 3.17
CA VAL A 178 -23.26 6.88 2.16
C VAL A 178 -23.69 5.51 2.70
N LYS A 179 -23.45 5.19 3.98
CA LYS A 179 -24.00 3.95 4.58
C LYS A 179 -25.53 3.93 4.58
N ARG A 180 -26.18 5.10 4.69
CA ARG A 180 -27.64 5.19 4.72
C ARG A 180 -28.28 5.31 3.33
N PHE A 181 -27.65 6.03 2.41
CA PHE A 181 -28.23 6.46 1.13
C PHE A 181 -27.37 6.12 -0.10
N GLY A 182 -26.25 5.42 0.07
CA GLY A 182 -25.26 5.18 -0.98
C GLY A 182 -25.63 4.09 -1.99
N THR A 183 -26.82 3.50 -1.87
CA THR A 183 -27.34 2.52 -2.84
C THR A 183 -28.33 3.24 -3.75
N PHE A 184 -28.00 3.30 -5.04
CA PHE A 184 -28.85 3.89 -6.06
C PHE A 184 -29.35 2.82 -7.01
N ASP A 185 -30.67 2.67 -7.12
CA ASP A 185 -31.29 1.85 -8.15
C ASP A 185 -31.32 2.64 -9.46
N LEU A 186 -30.51 2.24 -10.45
CA LEU A 186 -30.42 2.91 -11.75
C LEU A 186 -31.53 2.48 -12.74
N GLY A 187 -32.51 1.69 -12.28
CA GLY A 187 -33.46 1.02 -13.16
C GLY A 187 -32.82 -0.14 -13.93
N ASN A 188 -33.65 -0.99 -14.55
CA ASN A 188 -33.22 -2.19 -15.30
C ASN A 188 -32.48 -3.27 -14.48
N GLY A 189 -32.71 -3.35 -13.16
CA GLY A 189 -32.13 -4.39 -12.30
C GLY A 189 -30.64 -4.20 -11.96
N THR A 190 -30.08 -3.02 -12.23
CA THR A 190 -28.69 -2.68 -11.86
C THR A 190 -28.70 -1.67 -10.72
N SER A 191 -28.19 -2.06 -9.54
CA SER A 191 -27.97 -1.17 -8.40
C SER A 191 -26.51 -0.74 -8.35
N LEU A 192 -26.26 0.56 -8.17
CA LEU A 192 -24.92 1.10 -7.92
C LEU A 192 -24.79 1.37 -6.43
N THR A 193 -23.97 0.55 -5.77
CA THR A 193 -23.53 0.76 -4.41
C THR A 193 -22.25 1.58 -4.40
N LEU A 194 -22.24 2.66 -3.63
CA LEU A 194 -21.03 3.42 -3.35
C LEU A 194 -20.32 2.80 -2.15
N SER A 195 -19.00 2.62 -2.25
CA SER A 195 -18.17 2.29 -1.08
C SER A 195 -18.21 3.47 -0.11
N ALA A 196 -18.80 3.26 1.07
CA ALA A 196 -18.88 4.31 2.08
C ALA A 196 -17.48 4.79 2.51
N GLU A 197 -16.57 3.84 2.71
CA GLU A 197 -15.18 4.07 3.06
C GLU A 197 -14.43 4.79 1.94
N GLY A 198 -14.65 4.40 0.68
CA GLY A 198 -14.08 5.07 -0.50
C GLY A 198 -14.56 6.52 -0.67
N MET A 199 -15.86 6.78 -0.46
CA MET A 199 -16.43 8.13 -0.56
C MET A 199 -16.01 9.02 0.61
N SER A 200 -15.94 8.48 1.83
CA SER A 200 -15.38 9.19 2.98
C SER A 200 -13.92 9.56 2.75
N LEU A 201 -13.13 8.62 2.22
CA LEU A 201 -11.75 8.89 1.84
C LEU A 201 -11.68 10.02 0.80
N LEU A 202 -12.51 9.98 -0.26
CA LEU A 202 -12.55 11.03 -1.28
C LEU A 202 -12.79 12.41 -0.70
N VAL A 203 -13.79 12.56 0.18
CA VAL A 203 -14.09 13.83 0.84
C VAL A 203 -12.89 14.29 1.68
N GLY A 204 -12.25 13.38 2.42
CA GLY A 204 -11.02 13.67 3.15
C GLY A 204 -9.91 14.19 2.24
N MET A 205 -9.68 13.54 1.09
CA MET A 205 -8.69 13.96 0.11
C MET A 205 -8.99 15.36 -0.46
N ILE A 206 -10.26 15.66 -0.73
CA ILE A 206 -10.68 16.98 -1.25
C ILE A 206 -10.35 18.06 -0.24
N PHE A 207 -10.73 17.90 1.03
CA PHE A 207 -10.38 18.85 2.09
C PHE A 207 -8.86 19.04 2.21
N MET A 208 -8.11 17.94 2.10
CA MET A 208 -6.66 17.96 2.19
C MET A 208 -6.03 18.76 1.04
N ILE A 209 -6.47 18.52 -0.20
CA ILE A 209 -6.00 19.27 -1.37
C ILE A 209 -6.40 20.75 -1.28
N VAL A 210 -7.64 21.04 -0.88
CA VAL A 210 -8.13 22.43 -0.74
C VAL A 210 -7.31 23.20 0.29
N TYR A 211 -7.04 22.63 1.46
CA TYR A 211 -6.21 23.32 2.46
C TYR A 211 -4.74 23.41 2.06
N ALA A 212 -4.20 22.40 1.39
CA ALA A 212 -2.83 22.43 0.87
C ALA A 212 -2.62 23.57 -0.16
N ILE A 213 -3.59 23.78 -1.06
CA ILE A 213 -3.56 24.84 -2.08
C ILE A 213 -3.65 26.24 -1.47
N GLN A 214 -4.27 26.39 -0.29
CA GLN A 214 -4.43 27.70 0.37
C GLN A 214 -3.12 28.26 0.94
N VAL A 215 -2.07 27.45 1.08
CA VAL A 215 -0.75 27.92 1.49
C VAL A 215 -0.09 28.63 0.31
N LYS A 216 0.02 29.96 0.41
CA LYS A 216 0.65 30.78 -0.63
C LYS A 216 2.17 30.80 -0.46
N SER A 217 2.87 30.87 -1.59
CA SER A 217 4.31 31.15 -1.60
C SER A 217 4.58 32.59 -1.15
N ASP A 218 5.63 32.82 -0.34
CA ASP A 218 6.01 34.12 0.23
C ASP A 218 6.56 35.14 -0.80
N GLY A 219 6.31 34.94 -2.09
CA GLY A 219 6.64 35.92 -3.14
C GLY A 219 8.14 36.21 -3.33
N SER A 220 9.03 35.47 -2.67
CA SER A 220 10.47 35.61 -2.90
C SER A 220 10.86 34.86 -4.18
N ASN A 221 11.43 35.58 -5.15
CA ASN A 221 12.03 35.06 -6.39
C ASN A 221 13.31 34.22 -6.14
N SER A 222 13.41 33.49 -5.02
CA SER A 222 14.53 32.63 -4.66
C SER A 222 14.47 31.24 -5.34
N ASN A 223 13.43 30.96 -6.13
CA ASN A 223 13.11 29.62 -6.60
C ASN A 223 13.64 29.24 -8.01
N GLU A 224 14.31 30.12 -8.77
CA GLU A 224 14.83 29.71 -10.09
C GLU A 224 15.85 28.56 -10.00
N SER A 225 16.73 28.60 -9.00
CA SER A 225 17.69 27.52 -8.74
C SER A 225 16.99 26.23 -8.28
N LEU A 226 15.98 26.32 -7.42
CA LEU A 226 15.21 25.16 -6.95
C LEU A 226 14.39 24.52 -8.07
N VAL A 227 13.78 25.33 -8.94
CA VAL A 227 13.05 24.85 -10.12
C VAL A 227 13.99 24.13 -11.09
N SER A 228 15.22 24.63 -11.27
CA SER A 228 16.20 23.96 -12.13
C SER A 228 16.59 22.57 -11.60
N VAL A 229 16.79 22.42 -10.28
CA VAL A 229 17.06 21.13 -9.63
C VAL A 229 15.87 20.17 -9.76
N PHE A 230 14.64 20.67 -9.58
CA PHE A 230 13.43 19.87 -9.76
C PHE A 230 13.23 19.41 -11.20
N LEU A 231 13.52 20.27 -12.18
CA LEU A 231 13.44 19.90 -13.59
C LEU A 231 14.46 18.83 -13.96
N GLU A 232 15.68 18.90 -13.42
CA GLU A 232 16.69 17.85 -13.62
C GLU A 232 16.22 16.50 -13.06
N ARG A 233 15.68 16.49 -11.84
CA ARG A 233 15.09 15.31 -11.18
C ARG A 233 13.92 14.74 -11.98
N VAL A 234 13.01 15.59 -12.48
CA VAL A 234 11.90 15.17 -13.35
C VAL A 234 12.39 14.62 -14.67
N ASN A 235 13.38 15.27 -15.31
CA ASN A 235 13.93 14.81 -16.59
C ASN A 235 14.59 13.44 -16.47
N ARG A 236 15.22 13.16 -15.32
CA ARG A 236 15.74 11.83 -15.03
C ARG A 236 14.64 10.77 -14.95
N ILE A 237 13.50 11.07 -14.32
CA ILE A 237 12.34 10.16 -14.31
C ILE A 237 11.84 9.97 -15.74
N LYS A 238 11.63 11.07 -16.48
CA LYS A 238 11.16 11.04 -17.87
C LYS A 238 12.05 10.25 -18.81
N LYS A 239 13.38 10.29 -18.64
CA LYS A 239 14.32 9.48 -19.43
C LYS A 239 14.05 7.98 -19.32
N ASN A 240 13.45 7.54 -18.21
CA ASN A 240 13.12 6.14 -17.94
C ASN A 240 11.62 5.83 -18.09
N TRP A 241 10.86 6.66 -18.81
CA TRP A 241 9.41 6.51 -18.97
C TRP A 241 9.00 5.11 -19.46
N ALA A 242 9.78 4.48 -20.34
CA ALA A 242 9.46 3.17 -20.91
C ALA A 242 9.47 2.08 -19.82
N TRP A 243 10.46 2.10 -18.93
CA TRP A 243 10.53 1.16 -17.81
C TRP A 243 9.35 1.36 -16.85
N LEU A 244 8.99 2.62 -16.59
CA LEU A 244 7.86 2.95 -15.73
C LEU A 244 6.54 2.50 -16.38
N ALA A 245 6.32 2.82 -17.66
CA ALA A 245 5.12 2.44 -18.40
C ALA A 245 4.91 0.92 -18.43
N VAL A 246 5.95 0.13 -18.70
CA VAL A 246 5.86 -1.34 -18.63
C VAL A 246 5.48 -1.81 -17.23
N THR A 247 6.05 -1.20 -16.20
CA THR A 247 5.73 -1.53 -14.80
C THR A 247 4.28 -1.19 -14.46
N GLY A 248 3.79 -0.01 -14.87
CA GLY A 248 2.38 0.36 -14.70
C GLY A 248 1.43 -0.60 -15.40
N GLY A 249 1.78 -1.06 -16.60
CA GLY A 249 1.04 -2.11 -17.31
C GLY A 249 1.04 -3.44 -16.55
N LEU A 250 2.19 -3.87 -16.03
CA LEU A 250 2.29 -5.10 -15.24
C LEU A 250 1.49 -5.02 -13.93
N VAL A 251 1.50 -3.87 -13.25
CA VAL A 251 0.67 -3.65 -12.05
C VAL A 251 -0.81 -3.77 -12.41
N SER A 252 -1.27 -3.09 -13.48
CA SER A 252 -2.67 -3.20 -13.93
C SER A 252 -3.05 -4.61 -14.35
N ALA A 253 -2.19 -5.32 -15.07
CA ALA A 253 -2.42 -6.69 -15.48
C ALA A 253 -2.50 -7.65 -14.29
N ALA A 254 -1.58 -7.53 -13.33
CA ALA A 254 -1.60 -8.35 -12.11
C ALA A 254 -2.84 -8.05 -11.25
N THR A 255 -3.33 -6.81 -11.25
CA THR A 255 -4.56 -6.42 -10.55
C THR A 255 -5.81 -6.97 -11.26
N SER A 256 -5.83 -6.93 -12.59
CA SER A 256 -6.90 -7.50 -13.43
C SER A 256 -7.03 -9.02 -13.27
N LEU A 257 -5.92 -9.71 -12.99
CA LEU A 257 -5.86 -11.14 -12.65
C LEU A 257 -6.17 -11.44 -11.17
N MET A 258 -6.57 -10.45 -10.37
CA MET A 258 -6.78 -10.57 -8.92
C MET A 258 -5.56 -11.10 -8.13
N ILE A 259 -4.35 -10.98 -8.68
CA ILE A 259 -3.14 -11.41 -7.99
C ILE A 259 -2.80 -10.40 -6.91
N ILE A 260 -2.88 -9.11 -7.25
CA ILE A 260 -2.53 -8.02 -6.35
C ILE A 260 -3.66 -7.00 -6.19
N ALA A 261 -3.73 -6.38 -5.02
CA ALA A 261 -4.56 -5.21 -4.76
C ALA A 261 -3.72 -4.04 -4.23
N GLY A 262 -4.12 -2.82 -4.58
CA GLY A 262 -3.37 -1.60 -4.25
C GLY A 262 -3.44 -1.21 -2.78
N ASP A 263 -4.53 -1.57 -2.10
CA ASP A 263 -4.81 -1.16 -0.73
C ASP A 263 -5.82 -2.06 -0.01
N PRO A 264 -5.91 -1.98 1.33
CA PRO A 264 -6.83 -2.83 2.10
C PRO A 264 -8.31 -2.62 1.80
N ILE A 265 -8.75 -1.41 1.41
CA ILE A 265 -10.17 -1.15 1.10
C ILE A 265 -10.52 -1.87 -0.20
N SER A 266 -9.77 -1.60 -1.27
CA SER A 266 -9.98 -2.26 -2.55
C SER A 266 -9.77 -3.76 -2.45
N LEU A 267 -8.77 -4.24 -1.69
CA LEU A 267 -8.51 -5.66 -1.45
C LEU A 267 -9.70 -6.39 -0.81
N ASN A 268 -10.29 -5.83 0.25
CA ASN A 268 -11.46 -6.45 0.89
C ASN A 268 -12.66 -6.47 -0.05
N LEU A 269 -12.92 -5.36 -0.74
CA LEU A 269 -14.02 -5.28 -1.73
C LEU A 269 -13.82 -6.26 -2.89
N LEU A 270 -12.58 -6.44 -3.37
CA LEU A 270 -12.24 -7.43 -4.39
C LEU A 270 -12.45 -8.86 -3.90
N SER A 271 -12.08 -9.17 -2.65
CA SER A 271 -12.33 -10.49 -2.06
C SER A 271 -13.81 -10.83 -1.93
N GLU A 272 -14.67 -9.81 -1.81
CA GLU A 272 -16.14 -9.95 -1.82
C GLU A 272 -16.75 -9.91 -3.23
N GLY A 273 -15.94 -9.78 -4.29
CA GLY A 273 -16.42 -9.66 -5.68
C GLY A 273 -17.05 -8.31 -6.05
N LYS A 274 -16.88 -7.28 -5.21
CA LYS A 274 -17.44 -5.93 -5.40
C LYS A 274 -16.52 -5.03 -6.24
N PHE A 275 -16.29 -5.39 -7.50
CA PHE A 275 -15.33 -4.72 -8.38
C PHE A 275 -15.63 -3.23 -8.61
N SER A 276 -16.89 -2.84 -8.79
CA SER A 276 -17.26 -1.43 -9.00
C SER A 276 -16.94 -0.56 -7.78
N GLU A 277 -17.28 -1.05 -6.58
CA GLU A 277 -16.97 -0.38 -5.32
C GLU A 277 -15.46 -0.30 -5.09
N ALA A 278 -14.74 -1.39 -5.36
CA ALA A 278 -13.28 -1.44 -5.27
C ALA A 278 -12.63 -0.42 -6.22
N GLY A 279 -13.13 -0.31 -7.46
CA GLY A 279 -12.65 0.63 -8.46
C GLY A 279 -12.87 2.08 -8.05
N LEU A 280 -14.05 2.40 -7.50
CA LEU A 280 -14.36 3.73 -6.96
C LEU A 280 -13.47 4.09 -5.76
N ALA A 281 -13.28 3.15 -4.83
CA ALA A 281 -12.39 3.35 -3.68
C ALA A 281 -10.93 3.57 -4.12
N ALA A 282 -10.43 2.74 -5.05
CA ALA A 282 -9.09 2.89 -5.63
C ALA A 282 -8.94 4.23 -6.38
N PHE A 283 -9.99 4.70 -7.05
CA PHE A 283 -9.99 5.99 -7.75
C PHE A 283 -9.92 7.18 -6.77
N ALA A 284 -10.73 7.15 -5.71
CA ALA A 284 -10.68 8.14 -4.65
C ALA A 284 -9.29 8.22 -3.99
N ARG A 285 -8.69 7.06 -3.74
CA ARG A 285 -7.32 6.95 -3.26
C ARG A 285 -6.34 7.54 -4.28
N GLY A 286 -6.47 7.21 -5.56
CA GLY A 286 -5.59 7.72 -6.62
C GLY A 286 -5.48 9.24 -6.63
N ILE A 287 -6.62 9.95 -6.59
CA ILE A 287 -6.67 11.41 -6.49
C ILE A 287 -5.88 11.91 -5.27
N GLY A 288 -6.07 11.25 -4.14
CA GLY A 288 -5.47 11.62 -2.88
C GLY A 288 -3.95 11.46 -2.82
N PHE A 289 -3.41 10.51 -3.58
CA PHE A 289 -1.97 10.19 -3.59
C PHE A 289 -1.19 11.05 -4.59
N ILE A 290 -1.87 11.82 -5.46
CA ILE A 290 -1.21 12.74 -6.40
C ILE A 290 -0.22 13.69 -5.69
N PRO A 291 -0.62 14.44 -4.64
CA PRO A 291 0.32 15.31 -3.90
C PRO A 291 1.55 14.56 -3.39
N LEU A 292 1.36 13.41 -2.72
CA LEU A 292 2.43 12.63 -2.12
C LEU A 292 3.41 12.11 -3.19
N VAL A 293 2.90 11.43 -4.21
CA VAL A 293 3.72 10.77 -5.21
C VAL A 293 4.45 11.79 -6.07
N PHE A 294 3.76 12.82 -6.56
CA PHE A 294 4.40 13.84 -7.40
C PHE A 294 5.38 14.71 -6.62
N SER A 295 5.03 15.19 -5.43
CA SER A 295 5.97 16.00 -4.62
C SER A 295 7.23 15.21 -4.30
N THR A 296 7.10 13.97 -3.85
CA THR A 296 8.26 13.13 -3.55
C THR A 296 9.07 12.86 -4.83
N ALA A 297 8.42 12.56 -5.95
CA ALA A 297 9.10 12.31 -7.21
C ALA A 297 9.88 13.52 -7.73
N ILE A 298 9.30 14.71 -7.65
CA ILE A 298 9.92 15.96 -8.09
C ILE A 298 11.09 16.31 -7.18
N VAL A 299 10.93 16.11 -5.88
CA VAL A 299 11.98 16.37 -4.88
C VAL A 299 13.07 15.31 -4.92
N THR A 300 12.84 14.07 -5.32
CA THR A 300 13.87 13.01 -5.23
C THR A 300 14.42 12.58 -6.59
N GLY A 301 13.68 12.80 -7.68
CA GLY A 301 14.00 12.22 -8.98
C GLY A 301 13.79 10.69 -9.01
N VAL A 302 13.07 10.14 -8.03
CA VAL A 302 12.74 8.71 -7.92
C VAL A 302 11.23 8.55 -7.90
N TYR A 303 10.71 7.70 -8.78
CA TYR A 303 9.27 7.54 -8.95
C TYR A 303 8.69 6.36 -8.14
N SER A 304 7.37 6.21 -8.16
CA SER A 304 6.68 5.03 -7.63
C SER A 304 6.47 4.00 -8.75
N PRO A 305 6.76 2.71 -8.54
CA PRO A 305 6.44 1.66 -9.52
C PRO A 305 4.95 1.58 -9.87
N ALA A 306 4.08 2.00 -8.93
CA ALA A 306 2.63 2.04 -9.12
C ALA A 306 2.09 3.44 -9.45
N GLY A 307 2.97 4.43 -9.68
CA GLY A 307 2.59 5.81 -9.98
C GLY A 307 1.72 6.41 -8.88
N THR A 308 0.72 7.19 -9.29
CA THR A 308 -0.31 7.77 -8.41
C THR A 308 -1.44 6.78 -8.10
N THR A 309 -1.24 5.49 -8.38
CA THR A 309 -2.15 4.36 -8.09
C THR A 309 -3.37 4.21 -9.01
N PHE A 310 -3.55 5.06 -10.03
CA PHE A 310 -4.61 4.87 -11.04
C PHE A 310 -4.43 3.58 -11.87
N VAL A 311 -3.22 3.03 -11.94
CA VAL A 311 -2.97 1.71 -12.54
C VAL A 311 -3.79 0.60 -11.87
N PHE A 312 -4.08 0.68 -10.57
CA PHE A 312 -4.97 -0.27 -9.90
C PHE A 312 -6.42 -0.08 -10.34
N VAL A 313 -6.88 1.16 -10.52
CA VAL A 313 -8.23 1.46 -11.02
C VAL A 313 -8.42 0.82 -12.39
N ALA A 314 -7.48 1.02 -13.31
CA ALA A 314 -7.53 0.38 -14.62
C ALA A 314 -7.55 -1.15 -14.52
N GLY A 315 -6.74 -1.74 -13.64
CA GLY A 315 -6.73 -3.17 -13.42
C GLY A 315 -8.05 -3.72 -12.89
N ILE A 316 -8.65 -3.04 -11.90
CA ILE A 316 -9.94 -3.44 -11.30
C ILE A 316 -11.08 -3.30 -12.31
N LEU A 317 -11.13 -2.20 -13.07
CA LEU A 317 -12.20 -1.97 -14.06
C LEU A 317 -12.09 -2.87 -15.28
N LEU A 318 -10.89 -3.35 -15.60
CA LEU A 318 -10.61 -4.28 -16.69
C LEU A 318 -10.36 -5.70 -16.15
N HIS A 319 -11.08 -6.09 -15.09
CA HIS A 319 -11.07 -7.43 -14.55
C HIS A 319 -11.27 -8.49 -15.66
N ASP A 320 -10.58 -9.63 -15.55
CA ASP A 320 -10.51 -10.72 -16.54
C ASP A 320 -9.91 -10.35 -17.92
N ASN A 321 -9.45 -9.11 -18.11
CA ASN A 321 -8.80 -8.67 -19.35
C ASN A 321 -7.38 -8.12 -19.10
N PRO A 322 -6.40 -8.98 -18.76
CA PRO A 322 -5.07 -8.56 -18.35
C PRO A 322 -4.28 -7.85 -19.47
N ILE A 323 -4.54 -8.19 -20.74
CA ILE A 323 -3.85 -7.57 -21.88
C ILE A 323 -4.33 -6.13 -22.05
N MET A 324 -5.64 -5.89 -22.01
CA MET A 324 -6.17 -4.52 -22.06
C MET A 324 -5.78 -3.74 -20.82
N ALA A 325 -5.81 -4.37 -19.63
CA ALA A 325 -5.33 -3.75 -18.40
C ALA A 325 -3.85 -3.35 -18.51
N PHE A 326 -3.00 -4.18 -19.12
CA PHE A 326 -1.60 -3.83 -19.38
C PHE A 326 -1.48 -2.59 -20.27
N ILE A 327 -2.19 -2.56 -21.40
CA ILE A 327 -2.12 -1.44 -22.35
C ILE A 327 -2.58 -0.13 -21.69
N VAL A 328 -3.73 -0.17 -21.02
CA VAL A 328 -4.30 1.01 -20.34
C VAL A 328 -3.42 1.45 -19.17
N GLY A 329 -2.93 0.50 -18.37
CA GLY A 329 -2.00 0.77 -17.27
C GLY A 329 -0.69 1.41 -17.74
N SER A 330 -0.11 0.93 -18.84
CA SER A 330 1.07 1.53 -19.46
C SER A 330 0.81 2.93 -19.99
N ALA A 331 -0.35 3.17 -20.61
CA ALA A 331 -0.73 4.48 -21.10
C ALA A 331 -0.95 5.48 -19.94
N LEU A 332 -1.64 5.07 -18.88
CA LEU A 332 -1.84 5.89 -17.68
C LEU A 332 -0.51 6.29 -17.06
N MET A 333 0.38 5.32 -16.84
CA MET A 333 1.70 5.58 -16.28
C MET A 333 2.54 6.50 -17.16
N PHE A 334 2.49 6.33 -18.49
CA PHE A 334 3.14 7.24 -19.42
C PHE A 334 2.62 8.67 -19.27
N ILE A 335 1.30 8.85 -19.24
CA ILE A 335 0.66 10.17 -19.06
C ILE A 335 1.07 10.80 -17.72
N GLU A 336 1.03 10.03 -16.63
CA GLU A 336 1.45 10.49 -15.30
C GLU A 336 2.90 11.00 -15.31
N VAL A 337 3.83 10.23 -15.91
CA VAL A 337 5.24 10.64 -16.04
C VAL A 337 5.38 11.92 -16.87
N GLN A 338 4.57 12.10 -17.92
CA GLN A 338 4.60 13.34 -18.70
C GLN A 338 4.09 14.55 -17.92
N LEU A 339 3.06 14.36 -17.08
CA LEU A 339 2.47 15.39 -16.24
C LEU A 339 3.40 15.88 -15.12
N LEU A 340 4.44 15.14 -14.75
CA LEU A 340 5.41 15.55 -13.73
C LEU A 340 6.05 16.92 -14.01
N SER A 341 6.33 17.26 -15.27
CA SER A 341 6.89 18.58 -15.61
C SER A 341 5.90 19.73 -15.36
N LEU A 342 4.62 19.48 -15.62
CA LEU A 342 3.55 20.45 -15.34
C LEU A 342 3.40 20.63 -13.82
N MET A 343 3.43 19.51 -13.10
CA MET A 343 3.28 19.49 -11.64
C MET A 343 4.48 20.10 -10.91
N ALA A 344 5.70 19.95 -11.43
CA ALA A 344 6.88 20.64 -10.90
C ALA A 344 6.72 22.17 -10.93
N LYS A 345 6.15 22.71 -12.02
CA LYS A 345 5.81 24.14 -12.11
C LYS A 345 4.67 24.54 -11.18
N ALA A 346 3.68 23.65 -10.98
CA ALA A 346 2.55 23.92 -10.10
C ALA A 346 2.94 23.91 -8.60
N LEU A 347 3.83 23.01 -8.18
CA LEU A 347 4.30 22.91 -6.79
C LEU A 347 5.05 24.16 -6.33
N ASP A 348 5.72 24.87 -7.23
CA ASP A 348 6.34 26.17 -6.93
C ASP A 348 5.31 27.23 -6.52
N LYS A 349 4.14 27.21 -7.18
CA LYS A 349 3.02 28.11 -6.87
C LYS A 349 2.27 27.70 -5.61
N PHE A 350 2.30 26.42 -5.24
CA PHE A 350 1.54 25.84 -4.13
C PHE A 350 2.44 25.02 -3.19
N PRO A 351 3.28 25.69 -2.38
CA PRO A 351 4.24 25.01 -1.50
C PRO A 351 3.55 24.09 -0.47
N GLY A 352 2.31 24.39 -0.08
CA GLY A 352 1.55 23.55 0.85
C GLY A 352 1.27 22.14 0.32
N ILE A 353 1.16 21.94 -1.00
CA ILE A 353 0.99 20.60 -1.61
C ILE A 353 2.26 19.77 -1.41
N ARG A 354 3.43 20.40 -1.49
CA ARG A 354 4.72 19.73 -1.28
C ARG A 354 4.88 19.27 0.16
N GLU A 355 4.60 20.15 1.11
CA GLU A 355 4.69 19.85 2.55
C GLU A 355 3.66 18.80 2.98
N MET A 356 2.47 18.79 2.36
CA MET A 356 1.43 17.81 2.65
C MET A 356 1.91 16.37 2.42
N GLY A 357 2.85 16.12 1.51
CA GLY A 357 3.43 14.80 1.28
C GLY A 357 4.01 14.15 2.56
N GLU A 358 4.79 14.91 3.33
CA GLU A 358 5.37 14.43 4.61
C GLU A 358 4.30 14.13 5.65
N HIS A 359 3.29 15.00 5.74
CA HIS A 359 2.17 14.84 6.67
C HIS A 359 1.29 13.64 6.31
N ILE A 360 1.05 13.38 5.01
CA ILE A 360 0.34 12.18 4.54
C ILE A 360 1.09 10.92 4.99
N ARG A 361 2.40 10.84 4.76
CA ARG A 361 3.19 9.65 5.14
C ARG A 361 3.09 9.37 6.64
N THR A 362 3.25 10.42 7.45
CA THR A 362 3.20 10.31 8.91
C THR A 362 1.79 9.92 9.39
N ALA A 363 0.75 10.52 8.82
CA ALA A 363 -0.63 10.21 9.15
C ALA A 363 -1.00 8.76 8.79
N MET A 364 -0.60 8.30 7.61
CA MET A 364 -0.85 6.91 7.17
C MET A 364 -0.22 5.89 8.11
N ASN A 365 1.05 6.06 8.48
CA ASN A 365 1.72 5.14 9.40
C ASN A 365 1.03 5.08 10.76
N LYS A 366 0.65 6.23 11.34
CA LYS A 366 -0.06 6.27 12.63
C LYS A 366 -1.44 5.60 12.57
N VAL A 367 -2.19 5.85 11.50
CA VAL A 367 -3.52 5.24 11.30
C VAL A 367 -3.38 3.72 11.18
N LEU A 368 -2.42 3.24 10.37
CA LEU A 368 -2.18 1.81 10.20
C LEU A 368 -1.71 1.14 11.50
N GLU A 369 -0.85 1.80 12.28
CA GLU A 369 -0.33 1.26 13.54
C GLU A 369 -1.46 0.97 14.53
N VAL A 370 -2.35 1.95 14.73
CA VAL A 370 -3.52 1.81 15.61
C VAL A 370 -4.50 0.79 15.04
N ALA A 371 -4.81 0.86 13.74
CA ALA A 371 -5.80 -0.01 13.11
C ALA A 371 -5.36 -1.49 13.13
N LEU A 372 -4.10 -1.80 12.83
CA LEU A 372 -3.59 -3.17 12.83
C LEU A 372 -3.45 -3.74 14.24
N LEU A 373 -3.16 -2.91 15.25
CA LEU A 373 -3.18 -3.34 16.64
C LEU A 373 -4.59 -3.71 17.09
N ILE A 374 -5.59 -2.86 16.79
CA ILE A 374 -7.00 -3.14 17.09
C ILE A 374 -7.48 -4.37 16.31
N GLY A 375 -7.13 -4.49 15.03
CA GLY A 375 -7.49 -5.63 14.20
C GLY A 375 -6.87 -6.93 14.71
N GLY A 376 -5.59 -6.90 15.11
CA GLY A 376 -4.92 -8.03 15.75
C GLY A 376 -5.56 -8.44 17.07
N ALA A 377 -6.02 -7.47 17.86
CA ALA A 377 -6.77 -7.70 19.10
C ALA A 377 -8.13 -8.37 18.82
N MET A 378 -8.89 -7.84 17.86
CA MET A 378 -10.18 -8.40 17.45
C MET A 378 -10.04 -9.82 16.89
N ALA A 379 -9.08 -10.05 16.00
CA ALA A 379 -8.77 -11.35 15.45
C ALA A 379 -8.40 -12.34 16.56
N SER A 380 -7.46 -11.97 17.44
CA SER A 380 -7.01 -12.84 18.53
C SER A 380 -8.13 -13.21 19.50
N GLU A 381 -9.03 -12.26 19.79
CA GLU A 381 -10.18 -12.52 20.65
C GLU A 381 -11.19 -13.48 20.00
N GLN A 382 -11.36 -13.41 18.68
CA GLN A 382 -12.20 -14.35 17.95
C GLN A 382 -11.58 -15.75 17.88
N ILE A 383 -10.24 -15.85 17.81
CA ILE A 383 -9.50 -17.12 17.84
C ILE A 383 -9.62 -17.82 19.21
N ALA A 384 -9.41 -17.06 20.30
CA ALA A 384 -9.47 -17.58 21.65
C ALA A 384 -10.15 -16.57 22.59
N PRO A 385 -11.48 -16.63 22.72
CA PRO A 385 -12.24 -15.73 23.58
C PRO A 385 -11.73 -15.74 25.02
N GLY A 386 -11.55 -14.57 25.62
CA GLY A 386 -10.99 -14.37 26.97
C GLY A 386 -9.47 -14.42 27.07
N ILE A 387 -8.76 -14.91 26.05
CA ILE A 387 -7.29 -15.00 26.00
C ILE A 387 -6.71 -14.02 24.97
N GLY A 388 -7.44 -13.75 23.89
CA GLY A 388 -6.96 -12.96 22.76
C GLY A 388 -6.45 -11.57 23.11
N TYR A 389 -7.23 -10.79 23.87
CA TYR A 389 -6.78 -9.46 24.33
C TYR A 389 -5.55 -9.53 25.25
N PHE A 390 -5.53 -10.49 26.18
CA PHE A 390 -4.38 -10.71 27.06
C PHE A 390 -3.11 -11.00 26.24
N TRP A 391 -3.23 -11.85 25.22
CA TRP A 391 -2.13 -12.22 24.33
C TRP A 391 -1.56 -11.02 23.58
N VAL A 392 -2.41 -10.24 22.91
CA VAL A 392 -1.98 -9.12 22.06
C VAL A 392 -1.38 -7.99 22.90
N ILE A 393 -2.04 -7.62 24.01
CA ILE A 393 -1.53 -6.57 24.91
C ILE A 393 -0.20 -7.01 25.54
N GLY A 394 -0.10 -8.27 25.98
CA GLY A 394 1.14 -8.84 26.51
C GLY A 394 2.29 -8.76 25.50
N LEU A 395 2.08 -9.25 24.28
CA LEU A 395 3.08 -9.20 23.21
C LEU A 395 3.47 -7.76 22.84
N MET A 396 2.52 -6.83 22.77
CA MET A 396 2.82 -5.42 22.50
C MET A 396 3.72 -4.81 23.58
N LEU A 397 3.39 -4.99 24.85
CA LEU A 397 4.16 -4.42 25.96
C LEU A 397 5.55 -5.06 26.07
N LEU A 398 5.66 -6.37 25.83
CA LEU A 398 6.95 -7.06 25.78
C LEU A 398 7.79 -6.59 24.59
N ASN A 399 7.18 -6.39 23.43
CA ASN A 399 7.87 -5.88 22.24
C ASN A 399 8.49 -4.50 22.50
N ARG A 400 7.76 -3.59 23.17
CA ARG A 400 8.28 -2.27 23.57
C ARG A 400 9.45 -2.31 24.55
N LYS A 401 9.67 -3.43 25.24
CA LYS A 401 10.80 -3.64 26.16
C LYS A 401 11.90 -4.53 25.56
N ALA A 402 11.71 -5.07 24.36
CA ALA A 402 12.68 -5.92 23.70
C ALA A 402 13.91 -5.11 23.25
N LYS A 403 15.09 -5.75 23.30
CA LYS A 403 16.34 -5.16 22.77
C LYS A 403 16.30 -4.98 21.24
N LYS A 404 15.49 -5.78 20.56
CA LYS A 404 15.25 -5.76 19.12
C LYS A 404 13.73 -5.81 18.89
N PRO A 405 13.04 -4.68 19.03
CA PRO A 405 11.59 -4.64 18.86
C PRO A 405 11.24 -4.92 17.40
N VAL A 406 10.15 -5.66 17.20
CA VAL A 406 9.45 -5.74 15.94
C VAL A 406 8.77 -4.39 15.69
N VAL A 407 8.64 -4.00 14.43
CA VAL A 407 7.92 -2.78 14.03
C VAL A 407 6.50 -2.81 14.58
N GLU A 408 6.03 -1.73 15.21
CA GLU A 408 4.73 -1.69 15.91
C GLU A 408 3.55 -2.06 15.02
N LEU A 409 3.60 -1.68 13.75
CA LEU A 409 2.62 -2.05 12.71
C LEU A 409 2.43 -3.57 12.55
N ALA A 410 3.46 -4.37 12.86
CA ALA A 410 3.44 -5.81 12.71
C ALA A 410 2.97 -6.56 13.97
N VAL A 411 2.91 -5.88 15.12
CA VAL A 411 2.65 -6.53 16.41
C VAL A 411 1.28 -7.20 16.44
N GLY A 412 0.21 -6.48 16.07
CA GLY A 412 -1.15 -7.02 16.07
C GLY A 412 -1.31 -8.24 15.15
N PRO A 413 -0.92 -8.15 13.87
CA PRO A 413 -1.03 -9.25 12.92
C PRO A 413 -0.19 -10.48 13.30
N ILE A 414 1.05 -10.28 13.78
CA ILE A 414 1.90 -11.37 14.29
C ILE A 414 1.29 -12.01 15.54
N ALA A 415 0.69 -11.22 16.44
CA ALA A 415 0.00 -11.73 17.62
C ALA A 415 -1.17 -12.65 17.24
N ALA A 416 -1.98 -12.26 16.26
CA ALA A 416 -3.10 -13.07 15.77
C ALA A 416 -2.64 -14.40 15.14
N ILE A 417 -1.66 -14.35 14.24
CA ILE A 417 -1.13 -15.56 13.59
C ILE A 417 -0.49 -16.50 14.63
N SER A 418 0.35 -15.96 15.53
CA SER A 418 0.99 -16.76 16.56
C SER A 418 -0.01 -17.41 17.51
N LEU A 419 -1.09 -16.70 17.89
CA LEU A 419 -2.15 -17.27 18.70
C LEU A 419 -2.88 -18.40 17.97
N GLY A 420 -3.22 -18.23 16.70
CA GLY A 420 -3.85 -19.27 15.88
C GLY A 420 -3.03 -20.56 15.82
N VAL A 421 -1.71 -20.43 15.67
CA VAL A 421 -0.78 -21.58 15.70
C VAL A 421 -0.74 -22.21 17.10
N ILE A 422 -0.60 -21.41 18.16
CA ILE A 422 -0.53 -21.90 19.55
C ILE A 422 -1.81 -22.63 19.95
N VAL A 423 -2.97 -22.07 19.62
CA VAL A 423 -4.28 -22.66 19.92
C VAL A 423 -4.43 -24.04 19.29
N ASN A 424 -3.95 -24.22 18.06
CA ASN A 424 -3.93 -25.53 17.42
C ASN A 424 -2.99 -26.52 18.11
N ILE A 425 -1.82 -26.07 18.58
CA ILE A 425 -0.92 -26.91 19.39
C ILE A 425 -1.60 -27.31 20.70
N LEU A 426 -2.24 -26.36 21.40
CA LEU A 426 -2.95 -26.62 22.65
C LEU A 426 -4.15 -27.55 22.45
N TYR A 427 -4.84 -27.45 21.31
CA TYR A 427 -5.92 -28.37 20.94
C TYR A 427 -5.40 -29.80 20.79
N LEU A 428 -4.26 -30.00 20.12
CA LEU A 428 -3.63 -31.32 19.97
C LEU A 428 -3.20 -31.93 21.31
N VAL A 429 -2.85 -31.11 22.30
CA VAL A 429 -2.47 -31.55 23.65
C VAL A 429 -3.70 -31.67 24.59
N GLY A 430 -4.91 -31.33 24.12
CA GLY A 430 -6.15 -31.39 24.89
C GLY A 430 -6.31 -30.25 25.92
N LEU A 431 -5.48 -29.21 25.84
CA LEU A 431 -5.49 -28.04 26.74
C LEU A 431 -6.33 -26.88 26.22
N PHE A 432 -6.86 -26.99 25.01
CA PHE A 432 -7.76 -26.01 24.41
C PHE A 432 -8.94 -26.71 23.74
N ALA A 433 -10.15 -26.25 24.02
CA ALA A 433 -11.35 -26.62 23.29
C ALA A 433 -11.82 -25.37 22.53
N PRO A 434 -11.93 -25.42 21.19
CA PRO A 434 -12.48 -24.31 20.44
C PRO A 434 -13.90 -24.05 20.96
N VAL A 435 -14.19 -22.78 21.23
CA VAL A 435 -15.56 -22.35 21.50
C VAL A 435 -16.30 -22.54 20.19
N VAL A 436 -17.05 -23.63 20.07
CA VAL A 436 -17.87 -23.91 18.89
C VAL A 436 -18.80 -22.70 18.72
N ALA A 437 -18.62 -21.95 17.62
CA ALA A 437 -19.64 -21.03 17.16
C ALA A 437 -20.82 -21.90 16.73
N ASN A 438 -21.85 -21.96 17.56
CA ASN A 438 -23.15 -22.52 17.17
C ASN A 438 -23.77 -21.69 16.05
#